data_AF-A0A7V8DPM9-F1
#
_entry.id   AF-A0A7V8DPM9-F1
#
_cell.length_a   1.000
_cell.length_b   1.000
_cell.length_c   1.000
_cell.angle_alpha   90.00
_cell.angle_beta   90.00
_cell.angle_gamma   90.00
#
_symmetry.space_group_name_H-M   'P 1'
#
loop_
_entity.id
_entity.type
_entity.pdbx_description
1 polymer ?
#
loop_
_entity_poly.entity_id
_entity_poly.type
_entity_poly.pdbx_seq_one_letter_code
_entity_poly.pdbx_strand_id
1 'polypeptide(L)'
;MLNELGVFDFLKKKKEPLLAVFSTAVPEADAIAALPDFARKFLHTVQNYSIQFYRDIHSHDSGGFPAVKEEFFYLLYFVFEHRIQCDRAPNAAESLLKQMHVLLTDAMSGTDRAFRAEVFWSVYRERAAAYVSEHGAPLSREKLLSVFTAHLLARLHDWPKLIAYHSAAVAGEALAELEGGFAGG
;
A
#
# COMPACT_ATOMS: atom_id res chain seq x y z
N MET A 1 25.07 11.00 -36.67
CA MET A 1 23.84 11.60 -36.10
C MET A 1 23.77 11.18 -34.64
N LEU A 2 24.13 12.11 -33.75
CA LEU A 2 23.97 11.94 -32.31
C LEU A 2 22.49 12.23 -31.99
N ASN A 3 21.78 11.24 -31.45
CA ASN A 3 20.44 11.44 -30.93
C ASN A 3 20.54 12.31 -29.68
N GLU A 4 20.16 13.58 -29.80
CA GLU A 4 19.87 14.45 -28.67
C GLU A 4 18.63 13.90 -27.96
N LEU A 5 18.85 13.05 -26.95
CA LEU A 5 17.83 12.74 -25.94
C LEU A 5 17.50 14.06 -25.24
N GLY A 6 16.37 14.66 -25.63
CA GLY A 6 15.94 15.94 -25.11
C GLY A 6 15.76 15.88 -23.60
N VAL A 7 16.12 16.97 -22.92
CA VAL A 7 15.91 17.17 -21.46
C VAL A 7 14.46 16.88 -21.03
N PHE A 8 13.50 16.91 -21.97
CA PHE A 8 12.09 16.57 -21.76
C PHE A 8 11.78 15.07 -21.70
N ASP A 9 12.64 14.17 -22.20
CA ASP A 9 12.47 12.71 -22.02
C ASP A 9 12.72 12.30 -20.57
N PHE A 10 13.48 13.10 -19.79
CA PHE A 10 13.67 12.88 -18.36
C PHE A 10 12.37 13.13 -17.55
N LEU A 11 11.47 14.00 -18.05
CA LEU A 11 10.18 14.32 -17.42
C LEU A 11 9.08 13.30 -17.76
N LYS A 12 9.31 12.43 -18.75
CA LYS A 12 8.44 11.30 -19.09
C LYS A 12 9.04 9.98 -18.63
N LYS A 13 9.70 9.93 -17.47
CA LYS A 13 9.85 8.65 -16.77
C LYS A 13 8.43 8.11 -16.56
N LYS A 14 8.07 7.06 -17.29
CA LYS A 14 6.89 6.25 -16.97
C LYS A 14 7.00 6.00 -15.47
N LYS A 15 5.96 6.39 -14.70
CA LYS A 15 5.89 6.04 -13.29
C LYS A 15 5.86 4.51 -13.24
N GLU A 16 7.02 3.91 -13.01
CA GLU A 16 7.12 2.48 -12.82
C GLU A 16 6.39 2.14 -11.53
N PRO A 17 5.61 1.05 -11.51
CA PRO A 17 4.98 0.58 -10.30
C PRO A 17 6.00 0.36 -9.19
N LEU A 18 5.65 0.71 -7.95
CA LEU A 18 6.57 0.56 -6.84
C LEU A 18 7.06 -0.89 -6.67
N LEU A 19 6.18 -1.88 -6.90
CA LEU A 19 6.52 -3.30 -6.79
C LEU A 19 7.37 -3.87 -7.93
N ALA A 20 7.61 -3.10 -8.99
CA ALA A 20 8.45 -3.54 -10.12
C ALA A 20 9.88 -3.92 -9.65
N VAL A 21 10.38 -3.28 -8.60
CA VAL A 21 11.69 -3.56 -7.98
C VAL A 21 11.79 -4.95 -7.37
N PHE A 22 10.66 -5.62 -7.11
CA PHE A 22 10.61 -6.97 -6.56
C PHE A 22 10.25 -8.04 -7.58
N SER A 23 10.20 -7.71 -8.87
CA SER A 23 9.94 -8.70 -9.92
C SER A 23 10.90 -9.89 -9.85
N THR A 24 10.46 -11.06 -10.30
CA THR A 24 11.24 -12.31 -10.26
C THR A 24 12.58 -12.25 -10.99
N ALA A 25 12.74 -11.29 -11.92
CA ALA A 25 13.98 -11.03 -12.64
C ALA A 25 15.06 -10.34 -11.78
N VAL A 26 14.69 -9.72 -10.66
CA VAL A 26 15.61 -8.99 -9.78
C VAL A 26 16.22 -9.96 -8.75
N PRO A 27 17.55 -10.08 -8.66
CA PRO A 27 18.21 -10.89 -7.62
C PRO A 27 17.77 -10.51 -6.20
N GLU A 28 17.78 -11.47 -5.27
CA GLU A 28 17.36 -11.22 -3.89
C GLU A 28 18.20 -10.12 -3.20
N ALA A 29 19.52 -10.11 -3.43
CA ALA A 29 20.42 -9.10 -2.87
C ALA A 29 20.03 -7.67 -3.31
N ASP A 30 19.65 -7.50 -4.58
CA ASP A 30 19.22 -6.22 -5.14
C ASP A 30 17.84 -5.82 -4.61
N ALA A 31 16.93 -6.79 -4.47
CA ALA A 31 15.63 -6.59 -3.86
C ALA A 31 15.76 -6.13 -2.39
N ILE A 32 16.66 -6.74 -1.61
CA ILE A 32 16.97 -6.34 -0.24
C ILE A 32 17.55 -4.92 -0.21
N ALA A 33 18.50 -4.61 -1.09
CA ALA A 33 19.10 -3.28 -1.18
C ALA A 33 18.08 -2.18 -1.54
N ALA A 34 17.00 -2.53 -2.25
CA ALA A 34 15.92 -1.63 -2.62
C ALA A 34 14.89 -1.38 -1.50
N LEU A 35 14.84 -2.23 -0.45
CA LEU A 35 13.84 -2.16 0.61
C LEU A 35 13.75 -0.79 1.32
N PRO A 36 14.86 -0.12 1.69
CA PRO A 36 14.76 1.19 2.37
C PRO A 36 14.12 2.27 1.51
N ASP A 37 14.47 2.31 0.21
CA ASP A 37 13.87 3.25 -0.74
C ASP A 37 12.39 2.92 -0.97
N PHE A 38 12.07 1.63 -1.12
CA PHE A 38 10.70 1.17 -1.26
C PHE A 38 9.86 1.48 -0.02
N ALA A 39 10.34 1.23 1.20
CA ALA A 39 9.62 1.54 2.45
C ALA A 39 9.27 3.03 2.56
N ARG A 40 10.21 3.90 2.18
CA ARG A 40 9.97 5.35 2.14
C ARG A 40 8.90 5.72 1.11
N LYS A 41 8.98 5.18 -0.11
CA LYS A 41 7.98 5.44 -1.16
C LYS A 41 6.61 4.89 -0.78
N PHE A 42 6.56 3.69 -0.20
CA PHE A 42 5.36 3.05 0.33
C PHE A 42 4.65 3.95 1.35
N LEU A 43 5.37 4.43 2.37
CA LEU A 43 4.78 5.31 3.39
C LEU A 43 4.32 6.65 2.81
N HIS A 44 5.05 7.17 1.82
CA HIS A 44 4.65 8.37 1.10
C HIS A 44 3.36 8.16 0.29
N THR A 45 3.22 7.03 -0.41
CA THR A 45 2.00 6.63 -1.10
C THR A 45 0.83 6.49 -0.13
N VAL A 46 1.01 5.79 1.01
CA VAL A 46 0.01 5.72 2.08
C VAL A 46 -0.42 7.13 2.50
N GLN A 47 0.53 8.01 2.83
CA GLN A 47 0.23 9.35 3.30
C GLN A 47 -0.54 10.18 2.25
N ASN A 48 -0.12 10.14 1.00
CA ASN A 48 -0.72 10.94 -0.07
C ASN A 48 -2.16 10.53 -0.34
N TYR A 49 -2.42 9.24 -0.51
CA TYR A 49 -3.76 8.74 -0.78
C TYR A 49 -4.68 8.87 0.43
N SER A 50 -4.13 8.77 1.65
CA SER A 50 -4.88 9.08 2.87
C SER A 50 -5.29 10.54 2.93
N ILE A 51 -4.38 11.47 2.62
CA ILE A 51 -4.71 12.91 2.58
C ILE A 51 -5.75 13.19 1.50
N GLN A 52 -5.57 12.63 0.30
CA GLN A 52 -6.52 12.80 -0.81
C GLN A 52 -7.91 12.32 -0.40
N PHE A 53 -8.02 11.06 0.02
CA PHE A 53 -9.29 10.50 0.47
C PHE A 53 -9.91 11.32 1.59
N TYR A 54 -9.12 11.69 2.60
CA TYR A 54 -9.62 12.44 3.74
C TYR A 54 -10.16 13.82 3.34
N ARG A 55 -9.50 14.49 2.39
CA ARG A 55 -9.96 15.76 1.82
C ARG A 55 -11.27 15.59 1.02
N ASP A 56 -11.40 14.48 0.31
CA ASP A 56 -12.59 14.18 -0.49
C ASP A 56 -13.83 13.91 0.39
N ILE A 57 -13.64 13.31 1.56
CA ILE A 57 -14.73 13.04 2.50
C ILE A 57 -14.94 14.17 3.52
N HIS A 58 -14.22 15.29 3.41
CA HIS A 58 -14.03 16.16 4.58
C HIS A 58 -15.20 17.09 4.92
N SER A 59 -15.74 16.87 6.12
CA SER A 59 -16.29 17.88 7.04
C SER A 59 -15.33 18.04 8.23
N HIS A 60 -14.87 19.26 8.48
CA HIS A 60 -14.10 19.87 9.61
C HIS A 60 -13.58 19.14 10.89
N ASP A 61 -13.59 17.80 11.03
CA ASP A 61 -13.08 17.09 12.23
C ASP A 61 -11.71 16.44 11.97
N SER A 62 -10.79 16.41 12.94
CA SER A 62 -9.45 15.81 12.80
C SER A 62 -9.36 14.34 13.24
N GLY A 63 -10.39 13.81 13.93
CA GLY A 63 -10.35 12.47 14.52
C GLY A 63 -10.34 11.30 13.52
N GLY A 64 -10.87 11.49 12.31
CA GLY A 64 -11.01 10.40 11.32
C GLY A 64 -9.73 10.08 10.54
N PHE A 65 -8.75 10.99 10.49
CA PHE A 65 -7.58 10.86 9.63
C PHE A 65 -6.68 9.65 9.97
N PRO A 66 -6.38 9.34 11.25
CA PRO A 66 -5.59 8.17 11.60
C PRO A 66 -6.23 6.86 11.10
N ALA A 67 -7.57 6.73 11.20
CA ALA A 67 -8.28 5.55 10.72
C ALA A 67 -8.15 5.37 9.20
N VAL A 68 -8.28 6.46 8.43
CA VAL A 68 -8.03 6.43 6.99
C VAL A 68 -6.61 5.97 6.69
N LYS A 69 -5.63 6.56 7.36
CA LYS A 69 -4.21 6.27 7.13
C LYS A 69 -3.85 4.83 7.41
N GLU A 70 -4.35 4.27 8.50
CA GLU A 70 -4.15 2.88 8.86
C GLU A 70 -4.77 1.93 7.84
N GLU A 71 -6.01 2.16 7.41
CA GLU A 71 -6.65 1.26 6.44
C GLU A 71 -5.93 1.28 5.07
N PHE A 72 -5.43 2.44 4.63
CA PHE A 72 -4.57 2.52 3.43
C PHE A 72 -3.27 1.74 3.62
N PHE A 73 -2.63 1.86 4.78
CA PHE A 73 -1.44 1.07 5.09
C PHE A 73 -1.74 -0.42 5.02
N TYR A 74 -2.81 -0.88 5.67
CA TYR A 74 -3.15 -2.31 5.73
C TYR A 74 -3.44 -2.88 4.34
N LEU A 75 -4.20 -2.17 3.51
CA LEU A 75 -4.48 -2.59 2.14
C LEU A 75 -3.18 -2.71 1.32
N LEU A 76 -2.34 -1.67 1.32
CA LEU A 76 -1.14 -1.66 0.48
C LEU A 76 -0.09 -2.67 0.98
N TYR A 77 0.06 -2.83 2.30
CA TYR A 77 1.01 -3.79 2.86
C TYR A 77 0.56 -5.23 2.61
N PHE A 78 -0.75 -5.49 2.68
CA PHE A 78 -1.33 -6.79 2.33
C PHE A 78 -1.00 -7.20 0.89
N VAL A 79 -1.17 -6.27 -0.05
CA VAL A 79 -0.87 -6.50 -1.47
C VAL A 79 0.62 -6.71 -1.71
N PHE A 80 1.48 -5.92 -1.07
CA PHE A 80 2.92 -6.16 -1.08
C PHE A 80 3.26 -7.55 -0.54
N GLU A 81 2.72 -7.93 0.62
CA GLU A 81 2.98 -9.21 1.26
C GLU A 81 2.59 -10.39 0.35
N HIS A 82 1.37 -10.35 -0.16
CA HIS A 82 0.87 -11.36 -1.09
C HIS A 82 1.73 -11.45 -2.36
N ARG A 83 2.12 -10.30 -2.94
CA ARG A 83 2.97 -10.27 -4.13
C ARG A 83 4.32 -10.95 -3.88
N ILE A 84 4.98 -10.63 -2.77
CA ILE A 84 6.28 -11.22 -2.40
C ILE A 84 6.15 -12.72 -2.16
N GLN A 85 5.09 -13.16 -1.47
CA GLN A 85 4.83 -14.58 -1.19
C GLN A 85 4.54 -15.39 -2.46
N CYS A 86 3.89 -14.81 -3.47
CA CYS A 86 3.61 -15.48 -4.73
C CYS A 86 4.82 -15.54 -5.67
N ASP A 87 5.60 -14.45 -5.75
CA ASP A 87 6.67 -14.33 -6.75
C ASP A 87 8.01 -14.92 -6.28
N ARG A 88 8.25 -15.00 -4.97
CA ARG A 88 9.55 -15.39 -4.42
C ARG A 88 9.51 -16.76 -3.77
N ALA A 89 10.67 -17.43 -3.73
CA ALA A 89 10.81 -18.65 -2.96
C ALA A 89 10.52 -18.39 -1.47
N PRO A 90 9.95 -19.34 -0.71
CA PRO A 90 9.48 -19.11 0.66
C PRO A 90 10.51 -18.44 1.59
N ASN A 91 11.76 -18.91 1.56
CA ASN A 91 12.83 -18.34 2.41
C ASN A 91 13.18 -16.89 2.02
N ALA A 92 13.20 -16.59 0.72
CA ALA A 92 13.47 -15.24 0.22
C ALA A 92 12.30 -14.29 0.53
N ALA A 93 11.06 -14.78 0.40
CA ALA A 93 9.88 -14.04 0.79
C ALA A 93 9.91 -13.69 2.28
N GLU A 94 10.16 -14.68 3.15
CA GLU A 94 10.26 -14.46 4.61
C GLU A 94 11.36 -13.43 4.96
N SER A 95 12.53 -13.55 4.34
CA SER A 95 13.65 -12.61 4.52
C SER A 95 13.26 -11.18 4.16
N LEU A 96 12.65 -10.97 2.99
CA LEU A 96 12.21 -9.66 2.51
C LEU A 96 11.11 -9.06 3.40
N LEU A 97 10.10 -9.86 3.75
CA LEU A 97 8.98 -9.41 4.59
C LEU A 97 9.45 -9.01 5.99
N LYS A 98 10.34 -9.80 6.60
CA LYS A 98 10.91 -9.50 7.91
C LYS A 98 11.68 -8.18 7.90
N GLN A 99 12.51 -7.96 6.88
CA GLN A 99 13.27 -6.71 6.76
C GLN A 99 12.36 -5.51 6.49
N MET A 100 11.36 -5.67 5.62
CA MET A 100 10.36 -4.63 5.37
C MET A 100 9.61 -4.27 6.66
N HIS A 101 9.21 -5.26 7.46
CA HIS A 101 8.52 -5.06 8.73
C HIS A 101 9.34 -4.22 9.71
N VAL A 102 10.65 -4.51 9.82
CA VAL A 102 11.58 -3.71 10.65
C VAL A 102 11.63 -2.26 10.15
N LEU A 103 11.88 -2.06 8.85
CA LEU A 103 11.99 -0.72 8.26
C LEU A 103 10.72 0.12 8.46
N LEU A 104 9.54 -0.47 8.26
CA LEU A 104 8.27 0.21 8.45
C LEU A 104 8.02 0.53 9.93
N THR A 105 8.33 -0.39 10.82
CA THR A 105 8.20 -0.19 12.28
C THR A 105 9.09 0.96 12.75
N ASP A 106 10.34 0.99 12.31
CA ASP A 106 11.29 2.04 12.67
C ASP A 106 10.83 3.40 12.13
N ALA A 107 10.37 3.46 10.88
CA ALA A 107 9.90 4.68 10.26
C ALA A 107 8.62 5.24 10.94
N MET A 108 7.68 4.37 11.29
CA MET A 108 6.46 4.76 12.01
C MET A 108 6.79 5.24 13.43
N SER A 109 7.63 4.50 14.16
CA SER A 109 8.05 4.85 15.52
C SER A 109 8.86 6.16 15.57
N GLY A 110 9.62 6.46 14.52
CA GLY A 110 10.36 7.71 14.39
C GLY A 110 9.46 8.92 14.13
N THR A 111 8.26 8.71 13.55
CA THR A 111 7.31 9.76 13.20
C THR A 111 6.29 10.02 14.31
N ASP A 112 5.85 8.96 15.00
CA ASP A 112 4.87 9.03 16.09
C ASP A 112 5.40 8.33 17.33
N ARG A 113 5.69 9.10 18.39
CA ARG A 113 6.19 8.58 19.67
C ARG A 113 5.14 7.76 20.44
N ALA A 114 3.86 7.91 20.11
CA ALA A 114 2.78 7.12 20.70
C ALA A 114 2.51 5.82 19.93
N PHE A 115 3.21 5.59 18.81
CA PHE A 115 3.06 4.38 18.01
C PHE A 115 3.40 3.13 18.82
N ARG A 116 2.45 2.19 18.89
CA ARG A 116 2.62 0.90 19.56
C ARG A 116 2.69 -0.22 18.52
N ALA A 117 3.92 -0.58 18.11
CA ALA A 117 4.18 -1.55 17.05
C ALA A 117 3.41 -2.87 17.23
N GLU A 118 3.45 -3.46 18.43
CA GLU A 118 2.76 -4.72 18.71
C GLU A 118 1.25 -4.65 18.47
N VAL A 119 0.62 -3.55 18.88
CA VAL A 119 -0.82 -3.32 18.70
C VAL A 119 -1.13 -3.15 17.22
N PHE A 120 -0.39 -2.28 16.55
CA PHE A 120 -0.57 -2.00 15.12
C PHE A 120 -0.46 -3.26 14.26
N TRP A 121 0.59 -4.06 14.49
CA TRP A 121 0.81 -5.29 13.73
C TRP A 121 -0.15 -6.41 14.12
N SER A 122 -0.70 -6.40 15.34
CA SER A 122 -1.79 -7.30 15.70
C SER A 122 -3.07 -6.97 14.92
N VAL A 123 -3.44 -5.70 14.85
CA VAL A 123 -4.59 -5.24 14.05
C VAL A 123 -4.37 -5.53 12.57
N TYR A 124 -3.15 -5.34 12.06
CA TYR A 124 -2.82 -5.72 10.68
C TYR A 124 -3.12 -7.19 10.40
N ARG A 125 -2.74 -8.12 11.29
CA ARG A 125 -3.01 -9.55 11.08
C ARG A 125 -4.51 -9.85 11.01
N GLU A 126 -5.32 -9.20 11.84
CA GLU A 126 -6.79 -9.31 11.78
C GLU A 126 -7.33 -8.79 10.44
N ARG A 127 -6.80 -7.66 9.97
CA ARG A 127 -7.18 -7.06 8.67
C ARG A 127 -6.75 -7.93 7.49
N ALA A 128 -5.53 -8.46 7.52
CA ALA A 128 -5.02 -9.38 6.51
C ALA A 128 -5.90 -10.63 6.40
N ALA A 129 -6.34 -11.20 7.53
CA ALA A 129 -7.25 -12.34 7.53
C ALA A 129 -8.60 -12.01 6.86
N ALA A 130 -9.14 -10.81 7.08
CA ALA A 130 -10.37 -10.34 6.42
C ALA A 130 -10.21 -10.15 4.91
N TYR A 131 -9.06 -9.62 4.46
CA TYR A 131 -8.74 -9.56 3.04
C TYR A 131 -8.69 -10.98 2.45
N VAL A 132 -7.97 -11.91 3.08
CA VAL A 132 -7.83 -13.31 2.61
C VAL A 132 -9.18 -14.02 2.53
N SER A 133 -10.03 -13.90 3.54
CA SER A 133 -11.32 -14.61 3.58
C SER A 133 -12.25 -14.21 2.44
N GLU A 134 -12.17 -12.96 2.01
CA GLU A 134 -13.06 -12.41 1.00
C GLU A 134 -12.46 -12.53 -0.42
N HIS A 135 -11.17 -12.25 -0.61
CA HIS A 135 -10.62 -12.06 -1.95
C HIS A 135 -10.49 -13.36 -2.77
N GLY A 136 -10.34 -14.54 -2.13
CA GLY A 136 -10.15 -15.84 -2.81
C GLY A 136 -8.85 -15.94 -3.65
N ALA A 137 -8.53 -17.11 -4.21
CA ALA A 137 -7.41 -17.25 -5.15
C ALA A 137 -7.95 -17.34 -6.59
N PRO A 138 -7.54 -16.46 -7.54
CA PRO A 138 -6.60 -15.34 -7.42
C PRO A 138 -7.19 -14.10 -6.73
N LEU A 139 -6.31 -13.22 -6.27
CA LEU A 139 -6.63 -12.00 -5.52
C LEU A 139 -7.48 -11.04 -6.38
N SER A 140 -8.74 -10.84 -6.01
CA SER A 140 -9.67 -9.94 -6.71
C SER A 140 -9.60 -8.52 -6.17
N ARG A 141 -9.25 -7.56 -7.05
CA ARG A 141 -9.20 -6.12 -6.72
C ARG A 141 -10.54 -5.59 -6.25
N GLU A 142 -11.64 -5.96 -6.92
CA GLU A 142 -12.98 -5.53 -6.54
C GLU A 142 -13.30 -5.93 -5.10
N LYS A 143 -12.94 -7.15 -4.73
CA LYS A 143 -13.16 -7.66 -3.37
C LYS A 143 -12.27 -6.96 -2.34
N LEU A 144 -11.00 -6.71 -2.65
CA LEU A 144 -10.14 -5.89 -1.78
C LEU A 144 -10.74 -4.51 -1.51
N LEU A 145 -11.20 -3.84 -2.57
CA LEU A 145 -11.80 -2.50 -2.46
C LEU A 145 -13.10 -2.56 -1.64
N SER A 146 -13.88 -3.64 -1.78
CA SER A 146 -15.07 -3.87 -0.94
C SER A 146 -14.71 -4.02 0.54
N VAL A 147 -13.72 -4.86 0.88
CA VAL A 147 -13.26 -5.05 2.27
C VAL A 147 -12.70 -3.76 2.87
N PHE A 148 -11.85 -3.06 2.11
CA PHE A 148 -11.31 -1.75 2.48
C PHE A 148 -12.42 -0.75 2.79
N THR A 149 -13.43 -0.67 1.92
CA THR A 149 -14.58 0.22 2.09
C THR A 149 -15.39 -0.14 3.33
N ALA A 150 -15.66 -1.43 3.55
CA ALA A 150 -16.40 -1.90 4.71
C ALA A 150 -15.68 -1.55 6.03
N HIS A 151 -14.36 -1.70 6.09
CA HIS A 151 -13.58 -1.33 7.28
C HIS A 151 -13.57 0.17 7.55
N LEU A 152 -13.47 1.00 6.52
CA LEU A 152 -13.61 2.45 6.69
C LEU A 152 -15.01 2.83 7.20
N LEU A 153 -16.08 2.25 6.64
CA LEU A 153 -17.46 2.52 7.08
C LEU A 153 -17.69 2.15 8.54
N ALA A 154 -17.08 1.07 9.02
CA ALA A 154 -17.18 0.65 10.42
C ALA A 154 -16.48 1.61 11.39
N ARG A 155 -15.42 2.30 10.94
CA ARG A 155 -14.62 3.21 11.76
C ARG A 155 -15.05 4.68 11.64
N LEU A 156 -15.68 5.05 10.53
CA LEU A 156 -16.01 6.42 10.15
C LEU A 156 -17.51 6.53 9.86
N HIS A 157 -18.33 6.25 10.87
CA HIS A 157 -19.79 6.13 10.76
C HIS A 157 -20.52 7.44 10.44
N ASP A 158 -19.86 8.58 10.58
CA ASP A 158 -20.45 9.90 10.33
C ASP A 158 -20.51 10.26 8.83
N TRP A 159 -19.74 9.56 7.97
CA TRP A 159 -19.62 9.89 6.54
C TRP A 159 -19.90 8.73 5.58
N PRO A 160 -20.92 7.88 5.82
CA PRO A 160 -21.05 6.61 5.13
C PRO A 160 -21.24 6.77 3.61
N LYS A 161 -21.96 7.80 3.18
CA LYS A 161 -22.18 8.09 1.75
C LYS A 161 -20.90 8.53 1.04
N LEU A 162 -20.10 9.41 1.67
CA LEU A 162 -18.86 9.92 1.07
C LEU A 162 -17.81 8.82 1.01
N ILE A 163 -17.70 8.01 2.07
CA ILE A 163 -16.80 6.87 2.09
C ILE A 163 -17.17 5.90 0.96
N ALA A 164 -18.43 5.48 0.85
CA ALA A 164 -18.87 4.57 -0.20
C ALA A 164 -18.64 5.12 -1.62
N TYR A 165 -18.70 6.43 -1.79
CA TYR A 165 -18.49 7.09 -3.08
C TYR A 165 -17.01 7.20 -3.47
N HIS A 166 -16.12 7.52 -2.52
CA HIS A 166 -14.72 7.83 -2.80
C HIS A 166 -13.76 6.65 -2.59
N SER A 167 -14.09 5.70 -1.72
CA SER A 167 -13.13 4.70 -1.20
C SER A 167 -12.56 3.84 -2.31
N ALA A 168 -13.41 3.27 -3.15
CA ALA A 168 -13.00 2.37 -4.22
C ALA A 168 -12.13 3.06 -5.27
N ALA A 169 -12.44 4.32 -5.60
CA ALA A 169 -11.67 5.10 -6.56
C ALA A 169 -10.27 5.41 -6.03
N VAL A 170 -10.17 6.00 -4.83
CA VAL A 170 -8.88 6.44 -4.28
C VAL A 170 -8.01 5.25 -3.88
N ALA A 171 -8.58 4.20 -3.27
CA ALA A 171 -7.85 2.96 -3.01
C ALA A 171 -7.44 2.26 -4.31
N GLY A 172 -8.25 2.34 -5.35
CA GLY A 172 -7.90 1.86 -6.67
C GLY A 172 -6.69 2.57 -7.27
N GLU A 173 -6.59 3.89 -7.14
CA GLU A 173 -5.42 4.65 -7.58
C GLU A 173 -4.17 4.27 -6.76
N ALA A 174 -4.31 4.12 -5.45
CA ALA A 174 -3.21 3.69 -4.58
C ALA A 174 -2.65 2.31 -4.97
N LEU A 175 -3.54 1.35 -5.25
CA LEU A 175 -3.16 0.04 -5.76
C LEU A 175 -2.48 0.14 -7.13
N ALA A 176 -2.97 1.00 -8.01
CA ALA A 176 -2.36 1.19 -9.32
C ALA A 176 -0.96 1.84 -9.24
N GLU A 177 -0.69 2.69 -8.25
CA GLU A 177 0.66 3.20 -8.00
C GLU A 177 1.60 2.12 -7.45
N LEU A 178 1.07 1.22 -6.60
CA LEU A 178 1.83 0.13 -6.00
C LEU A 178 2.17 -0.99 -7.02
N GLU A 179 1.15 -1.56 -7.66
CA GLU A 179 1.26 -2.73 -8.56
C GLU A 179 1.36 -2.35 -10.04
N GLY A 180 0.92 -1.14 -10.40
CA GLY A 180 0.83 -0.67 -11.78
C GLY A 180 -0.57 -0.75 -12.34
N GLY A 181 -0.69 -0.48 -13.64
CA GLY A 181 -1.86 -0.94 -14.38
C GLY A 181 -1.87 -2.45 -14.35
N PHE A 182 -2.90 -3.06 -13.75
CA PHE A 182 -3.11 -4.50 -13.81
C PHE A 182 -3.17 -4.91 -15.29
N ALA A 183 -2.12 -5.55 -15.79
CA ALA A 183 -2.23 -6.38 -16.97
C ALA A 183 -2.75 -7.74 -16.47
N GLY A 184 -4.06 -7.93 -16.48
CA GLY A 184 -4.62 -9.21 -16.05
C GLY A 184 -6.11 -9.33 -16.27
N GLY A 185 -6.48 -10.08 -17.32
CA GLY A 185 -7.77 -10.74 -17.48
C GLY A 185 -8.60 -10.24 -18.64
#